data_AF-A0A9Q1BSP3-F1
#
_entry.id   AF-A0A9Q1BSP3-F1
#
_cell.length_a   1.000
_cell.length_b   1.000
_cell.length_c   1.000
_cell.angle_alpha   90.00
_cell.angle_beta   90.00
_cell.angle_gamma   90.00
#
_symmetry.space_group_name_H-M   'P 1'
#
loop_
_entity.id
_entity.type
_entity.pdbx_description
1 polymer ?
#
loop_
_entity_poly.entity_id
_entity_poly.type
_entity_poly.pdbx_seq_one_letter_code
_entity_poly.pdbx_strand_id
1 'polypeptide(L)'
;MERCRSLVEGAHLVFIESDQENREVSRLAVEVSGQKTHWWIGLNDKDKENSWKWNDTPVNYTNWKNGEPNGNRTENCAEFRRWRKGNAMWNDWRCSSKAHFICEQDVKSEL
;
A
#
# COMPACT_ATOMS: atom_id res chain seq x y z
N MET A 1 7.90 -2.06 -8.57
CA MET A 1 6.72 -2.45 -7.79
C MET A 1 5.84 -3.36 -8.63
N GLU A 2 6.44 -4.44 -9.15
CA GLU A 2 5.78 -5.32 -10.14
C GLU A 2 5.72 -6.78 -9.64
N ARG A 3 5.91 -6.98 -8.33
CA ARG A 3 6.04 -8.33 -7.77
C ARG A 3 4.74 -9.14 -7.90
N CYS A 4 3.58 -8.49 -7.75
CA CYS A 4 2.29 -9.17 -7.87
C CYS A 4 2.03 -9.72 -9.27
N ARG A 5 2.36 -8.95 -10.32
CA ARG A 5 2.24 -9.39 -11.73
C ARG A 5 3.03 -10.67 -12.03
N SER A 6 4.16 -10.88 -11.34
CA SER A 6 4.97 -12.10 -11.51
C SER A 6 4.41 -13.33 -10.81
N LEU A 7 3.46 -13.15 -9.88
CA LEU A 7 2.86 -14.25 -9.10
C LEU A 7 1.51 -14.66 -9.65
N VAL A 8 0.70 -13.69 -10.08
CA VAL A 8 -0.66 -13.90 -10.57
C VAL A 8 -0.90 -12.94 -11.73
N GLU A 9 -1.39 -13.47 -12.85
CA GLU A 9 -1.69 -12.66 -14.02
C GLU A 9 -2.77 -11.62 -13.70
N GLY A 10 -2.53 -10.38 -14.12
CA GLY A 10 -3.42 -9.25 -13.85
C GLY A 10 -3.31 -8.68 -12.43
N ALA A 11 -2.53 -9.27 -11.53
CA ALA A 11 -2.40 -8.76 -10.17
C ALA A 11 -1.43 -7.58 -10.05
N HIS A 12 -1.76 -6.63 -9.19
CA HIS A 12 -0.90 -5.49 -8.83
C HIS A 12 -0.78 -5.37 -7.30
N LEU A 13 0.06 -4.44 -6.83
CA LEU A 13 0.00 -4.07 -5.41
C LEU A 13 -1.36 -3.46 -5.12
N VAL A 14 -1.94 -3.79 -3.97
CA VAL A 14 -3.29 -3.33 -3.60
C VAL A 14 -3.44 -1.83 -3.70
N PHE A 15 -4.52 -1.39 -4.32
CA PHE A 15 -4.99 -0.01 -4.30
C PHE A 15 -6.05 0.08 -3.21
N ILE A 16 -5.88 1.01 -2.27
CA ILE A 16 -6.83 1.13 -1.17
C ILE A 16 -7.64 2.40 -1.42
N GLU A 17 -8.86 2.23 -1.88
CA GLU A 17 -9.72 3.31 -2.35
C GLU A 17 -10.82 3.67 -1.35
N SER A 18 -10.94 2.92 -0.26
CA SER A 18 -11.91 3.19 0.81
C SER A 18 -11.42 2.82 2.20
N ASP A 19 -12.06 3.39 3.21
CA ASP A 19 -11.87 3.05 4.61
C ASP A 19 -12.30 1.61 4.96
N GLN A 20 -13.35 1.11 4.28
CA GLN A 20 -13.77 -0.29 4.43
C GLN A 20 -12.69 -1.23 3.90
N GLU A 21 -12.17 -0.96 2.72
CA GLU A 21 -11.08 -1.75 2.14
C GLU A 21 -9.82 -1.69 2.99
N ASN A 22 -9.44 -0.51 3.48
CA ASN A 22 -8.28 -0.36 4.36
C ASN A 22 -8.40 -1.28 5.58
N ARG A 23 -9.59 -1.35 6.21
CA ARG A 23 -9.83 -2.25 7.35
C ARG A 23 -9.65 -3.72 6.97
N GLU A 24 -10.25 -4.15 5.86
CA GLU A 24 -10.18 -5.55 5.45
C GLU A 24 -8.77 -5.97 5.05
N VAL A 25 -8.11 -5.18 4.20
CA VAL A 25 -6.73 -5.42 3.77
C VAL A 25 -5.79 -5.49 4.96
N SER A 26 -5.93 -4.58 5.91
CA SER A 26 -5.07 -4.54 7.10
C SER A 26 -5.32 -5.69 8.05
N ARG A 27 -6.59 -6.11 8.21
CA ARG A 27 -6.97 -7.29 9.00
C ARG A 27 -6.33 -8.55 8.41
N LEU A 28 -6.50 -8.77 7.11
CA LEU A 28 -5.93 -9.90 6.39
C LEU A 28 -4.40 -9.90 6.43
N ALA A 29 -3.78 -8.73 6.22
CA ALA A 29 -2.34 -8.59 6.28
C ALA A 29 -1.81 -9.03 7.65
N VAL A 30 -2.43 -8.60 8.75
CA VAL A 30 -2.01 -8.98 10.11
C VAL A 30 -2.27 -10.47 10.39
N GLU A 31 -3.43 -10.99 9.97
CA GLU A 31 -3.82 -12.39 10.19
C GLU A 31 -2.86 -13.38 9.51
N VAL A 32 -2.53 -13.15 8.23
CA VAL A 32 -1.71 -14.07 7.43
C VAL A 32 -0.23 -14.02 7.80
N SER A 33 0.24 -12.89 8.33
CA SER A 33 1.66 -12.57 8.43
C SER A 33 2.24 -12.67 9.86
N GLY A 34 1.39 -12.88 10.86
CA GLY A 34 1.80 -13.06 12.26
C GLY A 34 2.49 -11.83 12.85
N GLN A 35 3.81 -11.90 13.08
CA GLN A 35 4.57 -10.83 13.74
C GLN A 35 5.15 -9.76 12.80
N LYS A 36 4.97 -9.91 11.49
CA LYS A 36 5.44 -8.95 10.47
C LYS A 36 4.78 -7.59 10.69
N THR A 37 5.42 -6.52 10.20
CA THR A 37 4.97 -5.14 10.49
C THR A 37 5.00 -4.18 9.31
N HIS A 38 5.48 -4.57 8.13
CA HIS A 38 5.67 -3.70 6.96
C HIS A 38 5.18 -4.38 5.68
N TRP A 39 4.26 -3.74 4.96
CA TRP A 39 3.72 -4.24 3.70
C TRP A 39 3.55 -3.13 2.68
N TRP A 40 4.19 -3.28 1.53
CA TRP A 40 3.99 -2.39 0.39
C TRP A 40 2.57 -2.45 -0.15
N ILE A 41 2.01 -1.27 -0.44
CA ILE A 41 0.78 -1.05 -1.19
C ILE A 41 1.11 -0.32 -2.51
N GLY A 42 0.13 -0.13 -3.39
CA GLY A 42 0.37 0.43 -4.72
C GLY A 42 0.70 1.93 -4.77
N LEU A 43 0.52 2.64 -3.65
CA LEU A 43 0.62 4.09 -3.59
C LEU A 43 2.06 4.58 -3.65
N ASN A 44 2.33 5.56 -4.52
CA ASN A 44 3.65 6.16 -4.69
C ASN A 44 3.58 7.57 -5.27
N ASP A 45 4.64 8.34 -5.10
CA ASP A 45 4.81 9.69 -5.67
C ASP A 45 6.17 9.85 -6.39
N LYS A 46 6.73 8.74 -6.88
CA LYS A 46 8.06 8.66 -7.52
C LYS A 46 8.31 9.65 -8.63
N ASP A 47 7.27 9.98 -9.38
CA ASP A 47 7.38 10.87 -10.53
C ASP A 47 7.45 12.34 -10.10
N LYS A 48 6.77 12.68 -9.00
CA LYS A 48 6.69 14.02 -8.45
C LYS A 48 6.32 13.99 -6.97
N GLU A 49 7.27 14.42 -6.16
CA GLU A 49 7.12 14.65 -4.72
C GLU A 49 5.77 15.29 -4.34
N ASN A 50 5.12 14.74 -3.31
CA ASN A 50 3.79 15.15 -2.83
C ASN A 50 2.63 14.96 -3.84
N SER A 51 2.87 14.27 -4.96
CA SER A 51 1.83 13.93 -5.96
C SER A 51 1.59 12.42 -5.97
N TRP A 52 0.99 11.93 -4.89
CA TRP A 52 0.67 10.52 -4.69
C TRP A 52 -0.37 10.01 -5.69
N LYS A 53 -0.14 8.80 -6.22
CA LYS A 53 -1.02 8.15 -7.21
C LYS A 53 -1.06 6.63 -7.06
N TRP A 54 -2.18 6.05 -7.50
CA TRP A 54 -2.35 4.63 -7.75
C TRP A 54 -2.05 4.35 -9.23
N ASN A 55 -0.86 3.85 -9.55
CA ASN A 55 -0.38 3.76 -10.94
C ASN A 55 -0.43 5.13 -11.66
N ASP A 56 -1.51 5.41 -12.42
CA ASP A 56 -1.76 6.68 -13.12
C ASP A 56 -3.10 7.34 -12.71
N THR A 57 -3.75 6.81 -11.67
CA THR A 57 -5.03 7.27 -11.15
C THR A 57 -4.83 8.18 -9.93
N PRO A 58 -5.56 9.30 -9.82
CA PRO A 58 -5.56 10.16 -8.64
C PRO A 58 -6.04 9.45 -7.37
N VAL A 59 -5.62 9.96 -6.21
CA VAL A 59 -5.94 9.39 -4.90
C VAL A 59 -7.09 10.15 -4.26
N ASN A 60 -8.21 9.47 -4.03
CA ASN A 60 -9.38 10.06 -3.35
C ASN A 60 -9.47 9.69 -1.87
N TYR A 61 -8.86 8.58 -1.47
CA TYR A 61 -8.82 8.10 -0.10
C TYR A 61 -7.37 7.99 0.37
N THR A 62 -7.10 8.48 1.58
CA THR A 62 -5.83 8.27 2.24
C THR A 62 -6.01 7.85 3.69
N ASN A 63 -5.08 7.04 4.19
CA ASN A 63 -5.03 6.67 5.60
C ASN A 63 -3.63 6.85 6.20
N TRP A 64 -2.98 7.95 5.85
CA TRP A 64 -1.68 8.32 6.40
C TRP A 64 -1.73 8.37 7.92
N LYS A 65 -0.71 7.80 8.57
CA LYS A 65 -0.50 8.04 9.99
C LYS A 65 -0.25 9.53 10.21
N ASN A 66 -0.68 10.06 11.36
CA ASN A 66 -0.34 11.43 11.74
C ASN A 66 1.18 11.67 11.61
N GLY A 67 1.56 12.72 10.87
CA GLY A 67 2.93 13.08 10.54
C GLY A 67 3.53 12.37 9.32
N GLU A 68 2.73 11.60 8.58
CA GLU A 68 3.10 11.03 7.27
C GLU A 68 2.29 11.71 6.15
N PRO A 69 2.78 11.71 4.90
CA PRO A 69 4.14 11.32 4.50
C PRO A 69 5.20 12.34 4.95
N ASN A 70 6.42 11.89 5.29
CA ASN A 70 7.49 12.77 5.79
C ASN A 70 8.89 12.56 5.19
N GLY A 71 9.10 11.55 4.37
CA GLY A 71 10.42 11.22 3.86
C GLY A 71 10.85 12.04 2.64
N ASN A 72 10.02 13.01 2.22
CA ASN A 72 10.26 13.88 1.06
C ASN A 72 10.73 13.05 -0.16
N ARG A 73 11.68 13.57 -0.94
CA ARG A 73 12.21 12.94 -2.16
C ARG A 73 12.90 11.60 -1.94
N THR A 74 13.05 11.14 -0.70
CA THR A 74 13.75 9.89 -0.38
C THR A 74 12.82 8.70 -0.18
N GLU A 75 11.55 8.91 0.16
CA GLU A 75 10.63 7.86 0.59
C GLU A 75 9.37 7.80 -0.27
N ASN A 76 9.55 7.50 -1.55
CA ASN A 76 8.48 7.67 -2.54
C ASN A 76 7.51 6.47 -2.68
N CYS A 77 7.38 5.61 -1.66
CA CYS A 77 6.51 4.41 -1.70
C CYS A 77 5.76 4.27 -0.39
N ALA A 78 4.45 4.02 -0.45
CA ALA A 78 3.66 3.82 0.77
C ALA A 78 3.67 2.36 1.22
N GLU A 79 3.70 2.16 2.53
CA GLU A 79 3.47 0.89 3.20
C GLU A 79 2.32 0.99 4.20
N PHE A 80 1.58 -0.11 4.33
CA PHE A 80 0.86 -0.40 5.55
C PHE A 80 1.88 -0.78 6.64
N ARG A 81 1.75 -0.20 7.83
CA ARG A 81 2.61 -0.52 8.98
C ARG A 81 1.78 -0.90 10.20
N ARG A 82 2.15 -2.02 10.85
CA ARG A 82 1.50 -2.44 12.10
C ARG A 82 2.07 -1.65 13.28
N TRP A 83 1.32 -0.65 13.74
CA TRP A 83 1.72 0.20 14.86
C TRP A 83 1.40 -0.43 16.23
N ARG A 84 2.25 -0.17 17.25
CA ARG A 84 2.10 -0.75 18.61
C ARG A 84 0.76 -0.43 19.29
N LYS A 85 0.14 0.71 18.98
CA LYS A 85 -1.17 1.12 19.52
C LYS A 85 -2.35 0.82 18.57
N GLY A 86 -2.12 -0.02 17.56
CA GLY A 86 -3.18 -0.63 16.77
C GLY A 86 -3.98 0.36 15.95
N ASN A 87 -3.36 0.97 14.95
CA ASN A 87 -4.10 1.61 13.85
C ASN A 87 -3.53 1.09 12.53
N ALA A 88 -4.39 0.93 11.54
CA ALA A 88 -4.05 0.37 10.25
C ALA A 88 -3.61 1.44 9.24
N MET A 89 -2.63 2.26 9.63
CA MET A 89 -2.28 3.51 8.94
C MET A 89 -1.02 3.38 8.10
N TRP A 90 -0.92 4.24 7.09
CA TRP A 90 0.14 4.21 6.09
C TRP A 90 1.35 5.05 6.51
N ASN A 91 2.49 4.68 5.96
CA ASN A 91 3.79 5.33 6.12
C ASN A 91 4.45 5.41 4.75
N ASP A 92 5.12 6.50 4.42
CA ASP A 92 5.98 6.55 3.25
C ASP A 92 7.37 6.02 3.61
N TRP A 93 7.99 5.25 2.71
CA TRP A 93 9.29 4.65 2.98
C TRP A 93 10.13 4.48 1.71
N ARG A 94 11.44 4.28 1.87
CA ARG A 94 12.35 4.06 0.74
C ARG A 94 11.92 2.83 -0.06
N CYS A 95 11.55 3.03 -1.31
CA CYS A 95 11.06 2.00 -2.23
C CYS A 95 11.97 0.77 -2.40
N SER A 96 13.28 0.92 -2.15
CA SER A 96 14.27 -0.16 -2.23
C SER A 96 14.32 -1.04 -0.98
N SER A 97 13.62 -0.66 0.09
CA SER A 97 13.61 -1.40 1.35
C SER A 97 12.92 -2.75 1.21
N LYS A 98 13.40 -3.71 2.01
CA LYS A 98 12.76 -5.02 2.12
C LYS A 98 11.50 -4.89 2.98
N ALA A 99 10.35 -5.17 2.40
CA ALA A 99 9.10 -5.34 3.11
C ALA A 99 8.29 -6.48 2.45
N HIS A 100 7.22 -6.89 3.13
CA HIS A 100 6.20 -7.72 2.49
C HIS A 100 5.39 -6.87 1.52
N PHE A 101 4.45 -7.48 0.80
CA PHE A 101 3.59 -6.76 -0.12
C PHE A 101 2.23 -7.43 -0.15
N ILE A 102 1.21 -6.63 -0.42
CA ILE A 102 -0.17 -7.11 -0.57
C ILE A 102 -0.52 -6.99 -2.03
N CYS A 103 -1.01 -8.08 -2.61
CA CYS A 103 -1.46 -8.11 -3.99
C CYS A 103 -2.98 -8.05 -4.04
N GLU A 104 -3.46 -7.37 -5.06
CA GLU A 104 -4.86 -7.32 -5.47
C GLU A 104 -4.93 -7.82 -6.91
N GLN A 105 -6.01 -8.51 -7.23
CA GLN A 105 -6.33 -8.94 -8.59
C GLN A 105 -7.76 -8.53 -8.87
N ASP A 106 -7.93 -7.71 -9.91
CA ASP A 106 -9.26 -7.38 -10.40
C ASP A 106 -9.95 -8.63 -10.91
N VAL A 107 -11.09 -8.97 -10.29
CA VAL A 107 -11.96 -10.02 -10.82
C VAL A 107 -12.68 -9.44 -12.02
N LYS A 108 -12.34 -9.90 -13.22
CA LYS A 108 -13.13 -9.59 -14.41
C LYS A 108 -14.54 -10.12 -14.18
N SER A 109 -15.52 -9.22 -14.19
CA SER A 109 -16.92 -9.56 -14.32
C SER A 109 -17.08 -10.32 -15.65
N GLU A 110 -17.26 -11.63 -15.60
CA GLU A 110 -17.80 -12.36 -16.75
C GLU A 110 -19.25 -11.89 -16.92
N LEU A 111 -19.48 -11.12 -17.98
CA LEU A 111 -20.81 -10.87 -18.52
C LEU A 111 -21.26 -12.08 -19.33
#